data_AF-A0A9N9D349-F1
#
_entry.id   AF-A0A9N9D349-F1
#
_cell.length_a   1.000
_cell.length_b   1.000
_cell.length_c   1.000
_cell.angle_alpha   90.00
_cell.angle_beta   90.00
_cell.angle_gamma   90.00
#
_symmetry.space_group_name_H-M   'P 1'
#
loop_
_entity.id
_entity.type
_entity.pdbx_description
1 polymer ?
#
loop_
_entity_poly.entity_id
_entity_poly.type
_entity_poly.pdbx_seq_one_letter_code
_entity_poly.pdbx_strand_id
1 'polypeptide(L)'
;MGDIERDNNWPKFRPIIFHDIEVDIDESVQRKLAKRSYNLWKFQYITLVANLLAVCAMAVANIGGKIGIIIAIVFLVFYPMFDFVGRHLRLYHGLRNDNVTSLRLFFLAQSIDILFEIFIIIGVFLGGGGGLIGMSECFKKSKYCAGTLSAICVFLVSILLAYKIKLSYDVKRFMNNRGWNVLPGGGAKNG
;
A
#
# COMPACT_ATOMS: atom_id res chain seq x y z
N MET A 1 28.66 -6.42 -25.08
CA MET A 1 27.74 -5.28 -25.31
C MET A 1 27.60 -4.61 -23.97
N GLY A 2 28.27 -3.47 -23.76
CA GLY A 2 28.39 -2.86 -22.44
C GLY A 2 27.02 -2.41 -21.95
N ASP A 3 26.68 -2.78 -20.72
CA ASP A 3 25.50 -2.28 -20.05
C ASP A 3 25.59 -0.75 -20.02
N ILE A 4 24.67 -0.07 -20.69
CA ILE A 4 24.52 1.38 -20.56
C ILE A 4 24.15 1.60 -19.10
N GLU A 5 25.10 2.08 -18.30
CA GLU A 5 24.87 2.38 -16.88
C GLU A 5 23.79 3.46 -16.81
N ARG A 6 22.59 3.07 -16.39
CA ARG A 6 21.44 3.98 -16.31
C ARG A 6 21.50 4.72 -14.98
N ASP A 7 21.59 6.04 -15.04
CA ASP A 7 21.69 6.89 -13.86
C ASP A 7 20.51 6.72 -12.90
N ASN A 8 20.78 6.55 -11.61
CA ASN A 8 19.74 6.48 -10.59
C ASN A 8 18.85 7.73 -10.63
N ASN A 9 17.53 7.55 -10.62
CA ASN A 9 16.54 8.64 -10.75
C ASN A 9 15.53 8.69 -9.59
N TRP A 10 15.56 7.70 -8.68
CA TRP A 10 14.56 7.55 -7.62
C TRP A 10 15.17 7.15 -6.26
N PRO A 11 14.66 7.67 -5.12
CA PRO A 11 13.75 8.81 -5.00
C PRO A 11 14.35 10.13 -5.49
N LYS A 12 13.54 11.04 -6.05
CA LYS A 12 14.03 12.31 -6.67
C LYS A 12 14.94 13.15 -5.76
N PHE A 13 14.69 13.11 -4.46
CA PHE A 13 15.47 13.84 -3.45
C PHE A 13 16.78 13.15 -3.05
N ARG A 14 16.91 11.83 -3.31
CA ARG A 14 18.12 11.05 -3.09
C ARG A 14 18.11 9.86 -4.04
N PRO A 15 18.56 10.00 -5.29
CA PRO A 15 18.52 8.93 -6.27
C PRO A 15 19.43 7.79 -5.84
N ILE A 16 18.83 6.64 -5.52
CA ILE A 16 19.52 5.42 -5.08
C ILE A 16 19.30 4.29 -6.07
N ILE A 17 18.14 4.30 -6.76
CA ILE A 17 17.78 3.29 -7.75
C ILE A 17 17.34 3.96 -9.05
N PHE A 18 17.61 3.28 -10.16
CA PHE A 18 16.92 3.54 -11.42
C PHE A 18 15.51 2.94 -11.37
N HIS A 19 14.49 3.77 -11.55
CA HIS A 19 13.10 3.39 -11.61
C HIS A 19 12.40 4.16 -12.74
N ASP A 20 12.30 3.53 -13.91
CA ASP A 20 11.53 4.04 -15.04
C ASP A 20 10.64 2.95 -15.64
N ILE A 21 9.36 3.00 -15.28
CA ILE A 21 8.37 2.01 -15.71
C ILE A 21 8.12 2.07 -17.23
N GLU A 22 8.31 3.22 -17.88
CA GLU A 22 8.03 3.37 -19.31
C GLU A 22 9.12 2.74 -20.16
N VAL A 23 10.36 2.84 -19.70
CA VAL A 23 11.55 2.32 -20.37
C VAL A 23 11.82 0.85 -20.03
N ASP A 24 11.50 0.40 -18.82
CA ASP A 24 11.84 -0.96 -18.37
C ASP A 24 10.83 -2.05 -18.71
N ILE A 25 9.59 -1.68 -19.03
CA ILE A 25 8.52 -2.64 -19.30
C ILE A 25 7.91 -2.34 -20.67
N ASP A 26 8.22 -3.17 -21.65
CA ASP A 26 7.76 -3.01 -23.03
C ASP A 26 6.28 -3.34 -23.21
N GLU A 27 5.79 -4.37 -22.51
CA GLU A 27 4.39 -4.80 -22.64
C GLU A 27 3.42 -3.79 -22.01
N SER A 28 2.44 -3.35 -22.82
CA SER A 28 1.44 -2.36 -22.40
C SER A 28 0.62 -2.78 -21.16
N VAL A 29 0.37 -4.07 -20.98
CA VAL A 29 -0.40 -4.61 -19.84
C VAL A 29 0.45 -4.59 -18.56
N GLN A 30 1.65 -5.15 -18.61
CA GLN A 30 2.59 -5.16 -17.48
C GLN A 30 2.91 -3.72 -17.03
N ARG A 31 3.15 -2.81 -17.98
CA ARG A 31 3.42 -1.40 -17.71
C ARG A 31 2.27 -0.73 -16.96
N LYS A 32 1.02 -0.97 -17.38
CA LYS A 32 -0.18 -0.45 -16.69
C LYS A 32 -0.28 -0.96 -15.26
N LEU A 33 0.02 -2.25 -15.01
CA LEU A 33 -0.01 -2.82 -13.67
C LEU A 33 1.06 -2.21 -12.76
N ALA A 34 2.30 -2.06 -13.25
CA ALA A 34 3.39 -1.42 -12.52
C ALA A 34 3.06 0.05 -12.18
N LYS A 35 2.57 0.84 -13.14
CA LYS A 35 2.15 2.23 -12.91
C LYS A 35 1.03 2.34 -11.87
N ARG A 36 0.02 1.47 -11.95
CA ARG A 36 -1.07 1.43 -10.96
C ARG A 36 -0.55 1.11 -9.56
N SER A 37 0.36 0.15 -9.44
CA SER A 37 0.99 -0.20 -8.17
C SER A 37 1.77 0.97 -7.55
N TYR A 38 2.51 1.71 -8.36
CA TYR A 38 3.25 2.90 -7.91
C TYR A 38 2.31 4.04 -7.48
N ASN A 39 1.23 4.27 -8.23
CA ASN A 39 0.21 5.25 -7.85
C ASN A 39 -0.49 4.88 -6.53
N LEU A 40 -0.73 3.59 -6.29
CA LEU A 40 -1.30 3.13 -5.02
C LEU A 40 -0.34 3.32 -3.85
N TRP A 41 0.97 3.15 -4.06
CA TRP A 41 1.97 3.48 -3.05
C TRP A 41 1.95 4.97 -2.68
N LYS A 42 1.89 5.87 -3.68
CA LYS A 42 1.72 7.32 -3.42
C LYS A 42 0.42 7.62 -2.68
N PHE A 43 -0.68 6.96 -3.06
CA PHE A 43 -1.96 7.16 -2.40
C PHE A 43 -1.93 6.66 -0.95
N GLN A 44 -1.25 5.54 -0.65
CA GLN A 44 -1.00 5.07 0.72
C GLN A 44 -0.22 6.09 1.56
N TYR A 45 0.74 6.80 0.97
CA TYR A 45 1.43 7.86 1.70
C TYR A 45 0.46 8.99 2.12
N ILE A 46 -0.43 9.39 1.21
CA ILE A 46 -1.45 10.42 1.48
C ILE A 46 -2.44 9.94 2.56
N THR A 47 -2.87 8.67 2.52
CA THR A 47 -3.78 8.13 3.53
C THR A 47 -3.12 8.08 4.92
N LEU A 48 -1.82 7.77 5.00
CA LEU A 48 -1.08 7.80 6.26
C LEU A 48 -0.91 9.21 6.83
N VAL A 49 -0.76 10.24 5.98
CA VAL A 49 -0.79 11.64 6.42
C VAL A 49 -2.17 12.00 6.97
N ALA A 50 -3.25 11.62 6.28
CA ALA A 50 -4.61 11.84 6.77
C ALA A 50 -4.87 11.10 8.10
N ASN A 51 -4.32 9.90 8.27
CA ASN A 51 -4.37 9.14 9.52
C ASN A 51 -3.66 9.88 10.66
N LEU A 52 -2.45 10.42 10.42
CA LEU A 52 -1.73 11.20 11.41
C LEU A 52 -2.53 12.45 11.83
N LEU A 53 -3.13 13.17 10.87
CA LEU A 53 -3.97 14.34 11.17
C LEU A 53 -5.20 13.97 12.01
N ALA A 54 -5.87 12.87 11.68
CA ALA A 54 -7.01 12.37 12.45
C ALA A 54 -6.59 12.03 13.89
N VAL A 55 -5.49 11.29 14.07
CA VAL A 55 -4.98 10.91 15.39
C VAL A 55 -4.54 12.13 16.22
N CYS A 56 -3.90 13.12 15.60
CA CYS A 56 -3.56 14.38 16.26
C CYS A 56 -4.83 15.14 16.71
N ALA A 57 -5.85 15.24 15.86
CA ALA A 57 -7.10 15.91 16.20
C ALA A 57 -7.85 15.19 17.34
N MET A 58 -7.89 13.86 17.32
CA MET A 58 -8.45 13.06 18.41
C MET A 58 -7.71 13.29 19.73
N ALA A 59 -6.37 13.31 19.70
CA ALA A 59 -5.56 13.56 20.90
C ALA A 59 -5.83 14.96 21.49
N VAL A 60 -5.97 16.00 20.66
CA VAL A 60 -6.36 17.35 21.11
C VAL A 60 -7.77 17.37 21.68
N ALA A 61 -8.68 16.55 21.14
CA ALA A 61 -10.05 16.40 21.64
C ALA A 61 -10.15 15.56 22.94
N ASN A 62 -9.02 15.11 23.51
CA ASN A 62 -8.92 14.18 24.63
C ASN A 62 -9.63 12.84 24.35
N ILE A 63 -9.52 12.35 23.11
CA ILE A 63 -10.04 11.06 22.66
C ILE A 63 -8.87 10.19 22.24
N GLY A 64 -8.74 9.03 22.90
CA GLY A 64 -7.58 8.14 22.73
C GLY A 64 -6.33 8.62 23.48
N GLY A 65 -5.24 7.85 23.36
CA GLY A 65 -3.98 8.14 24.03
C GLY A 65 -3.01 8.92 23.14
N LYS A 66 -2.22 9.83 23.73
CA LYS A 66 -1.16 10.59 23.02
C LYS A 66 -0.11 9.68 22.36
N ILE A 67 0.07 8.46 22.88
CA ILE A 67 0.94 7.43 22.29
C ILE A 67 0.53 7.06 20.86
N GLY A 68 -0.76 7.21 20.50
CA GLY A 68 -1.25 6.99 19.15
C GLY A 68 -0.58 7.89 18.12
N ILE A 69 -0.21 9.12 18.49
CA ILE A 69 0.51 10.05 17.59
C ILE A 69 1.88 9.47 17.21
N ILE A 70 2.62 8.96 18.21
CA ILE A 70 3.94 8.39 17.99
C ILE A 70 3.83 7.19 17.05
N ILE A 71 2.84 6.32 17.27
CA ILE A 71 2.60 5.15 16.42
C ILE A 71 2.20 5.56 15.00
N ALA A 72 1.35 6.57 14.84
CA ALA A 72 0.98 7.10 13.53
C ALA A 72 2.18 7.71 12.78
N ILE A 73 3.12 8.37 13.48
CA ILE A 73 4.38 8.85 12.91
C ILE A 73 5.26 7.68 12.45
N VAL A 74 5.37 6.63 13.27
CA VAL A 74 6.10 5.41 12.89
C VAL A 74 5.51 4.80 11.63
N PHE A 75 4.19 4.71 11.52
CA PHE A 75 3.55 4.24 10.29
C PHE A 75 3.86 5.14 9.10
N LEU A 76 3.74 6.47 9.24
CA LEU A 76 4.01 7.41 8.15
C LEU A 76 5.46 7.31 7.61
N VAL A 77 6.43 7.04 8.48
CA VAL A 77 7.85 6.99 8.09
C VAL A 77 8.26 5.62 7.57
N PHE A 78 7.94 4.55 8.29
CA PHE A 78 8.47 3.22 8.00
C PHE A 78 7.59 2.41 7.04
N TYR A 79 6.27 2.58 7.13
CA TYR A 79 5.34 1.77 6.34
C TYR A 79 5.48 1.98 4.83
N PRO A 80 5.59 3.21 4.30
CA PRO A 80 5.78 3.41 2.87
C PRO A 80 7.07 2.77 2.35
N MET A 81 8.14 2.73 3.15
CA MET A 81 9.40 2.10 2.76
C MET A 81 9.23 0.58 2.68
N PHE A 82 8.54 -0.01 3.66
CA PHE A 82 8.19 -1.42 3.66
C PHE A 82 7.28 -1.81 2.48
N ASP A 83 6.20 -1.06 2.21
CA ASP A 83 5.29 -1.31 1.08
C ASP A 83 6.02 -1.12 -0.27
N PHE A 84 6.91 -0.12 -0.39
CA PHE A 84 7.66 0.08 -1.63
C PHE A 84 8.60 -1.10 -1.92
N VAL A 85 9.48 -1.44 -0.97
CA VAL A 85 10.47 -2.51 -1.15
C VAL A 85 9.80 -3.87 -1.20
N GLY A 86 8.85 -4.09 -0.30
CA GLY A 86 8.16 -5.36 -0.15
C GLY A 86 7.17 -5.60 -1.28
N ARG A 87 6.22 -4.70 -1.51
CA ARG A 87 5.14 -4.96 -2.46
C ARG A 87 5.50 -4.45 -3.86
N HIS A 88 5.85 -3.17 -3.97
CA HIS A 88 5.99 -2.53 -5.29
C HIS A 88 7.19 -3.07 -6.08
N LEU A 89 8.38 -3.14 -5.50
CA LEU A 89 9.57 -3.62 -6.19
C LEU A 89 9.47 -5.10 -6.57
N ARG A 90 8.84 -5.94 -5.74
CA ARG A 90 8.61 -7.35 -6.08
C ARG A 90 7.66 -7.52 -7.25
N LEU A 91 6.59 -6.73 -7.31
CA LEU A 91 5.70 -6.70 -8.47
C LEU A 91 6.44 -6.22 -9.71
N TYR A 92 7.20 -5.12 -9.59
CA TYR A 92 7.96 -4.55 -10.68
C TYR A 92 8.94 -5.56 -11.28
N HIS A 93 9.74 -6.21 -10.44
CA HIS A 93 10.68 -7.26 -10.85
C HIS A 93 9.96 -8.45 -11.50
N GLY A 94 8.82 -8.87 -10.93
CA GLY A 94 8.02 -9.97 -11.47
C GLY A 94 7.44 -9.66 -12.85
N LEU A 95 6.98 -8.43 -13.07
CA LEU A 95 6.43 -7.98 -14.35
C LEU A 95 7.53 -7.77 -15.40
N ARG A 96 8.68 -7.17 -15.02
CA ARG A 96 9.79 -6.91 -15.93
C ARG A 96 10.47 -8.18 -16.43
N ASN A 97 10.71 -9.14 -15.53
CA ASN A 97 11.51 -10.33 -15.82
C ASN A 97 10.65 -11.59 -16.03
N ASP A 98 9.33 -11.45 -16.14
CA ASP A 98 8.38 -12.57 -16.19
C ASP A 98 8.61 -13.62 -15.09
N ASN A 99 8.94 -13.14 -13.89
CA ASN A 99 9.32 -13.97 -12.75
C ASN A 99 8.11 -14.28 -11.86
N VAL A 100 7.58 -15.50 -12.01
CA VAL A 100 6.44 -16.00 -11.23
C VAL A 100 6.70 -15.97 -9.72
N THR A 101 7.91 -16.26 -9.26
CA THR A 101 8.25 -16.28 -7.83
C THR A 101 8.14 -14.88 -7.22
N SER A 102 8.63 -13.86 -7.92
CA SER A 102 8.49 -12.47 -7.50
C SER A 102 7.03 -12.03 -7.46
N LEU A 103 6.20 -12.48 -8.41
CA LEU A 103 4.75 -12.24 -8.40
C LEU A 103 4.06 -12.93 -7.20
N ARG A 104 4.46 -14.14 -6.83
CA ARG A 104 3.95 -14.83 -5.63
C ARG A 104 4.32 -14.09 -4.34
N LEU A 105 5.56 -13.62 -4.24
CA LEU A 105 6.03 -12.82 -3.10
C LEU A 105 5.36 -11.44 -3.05
N PHE A 106 4.94 -10.88 -4.19
CA PHE A 106 4.07 -9.71 -4.23
C PHE A 106 2.74 -10.00 -3.54
N PHE A 107 2.07 -11.12 -3.83
CA PHE A 107 0.81 -11.47 -3.15
C PHE A 107 0.96 -11.63 -1.65
N LEU A 108 2.06 -12.23 -1.19
CA LEU A 108 2.36 -12.31 0.25
C LEU A 108 2.51 -10.93 0.89
N ALA A 109 3.26 -10.03 0.25
CA ALA A 109 3.40 -8.65 0.71
C ALA A 109 2.05 -7.92 0.76
N GLN A 110 1.29 -8.06 -0.32
CA GLN A 110 0.00 -7.41 -0.53
C GLN A 110 -1.06 -7.89 0.46
N SER A 111 -0.99 -9.14 0.93
CA SER A 111 -1.83 -9.65 2.01
C SER A 111 -1.52 -8.99 3.34
N ILE A 112 -0.24 -8.79 3.68
CA ILE A 112 0.17 -8.05 4.88
C ILE A 112 -0.33 -6.61 4.81
N ASP A 113 -0.24 -5.98 3.62
CA ASP A 113 -0.78 -4.64 3.42
C ASP A 113 -2.27 -4.55 3.70
N ILE A 114 -3.07 -5.47 3.12
CA ILE A 114 -4.51 -5.52 3.33
C ILE A 114 -4.87 -5.62 4.82
N LEU A 115 -4.14 -6.45 5.58
CA LEU A 115 -4.36 -6.59 7.02
C LEU A 115 -4.05 -5.29 7.77
N PHE A 116 -2.98 -4.60 7.40
CA PHE A 116 -2.62 -3.31 7.98
C PHE A 116 -3.67 -2.23 7.65
N GLU A 117 -4.19 -2.18 6.42
CA GLU A 117 -5.25 -1.24 6.05
C GLU A 117 -6.55 -1.50 6.83
N ILE A 118 -6.93 -2.77 7.02
CA ILE A 118 -8.07 -3.15 7.87
C ILE A 118 -7.85 -2.70 9.32
N PHE A 119 -6.64 -2.86 9.84
CA PHE A 119 -6.27 -2.42 11.19
C PHE A 119 -6.45 -0.89 11.35
N ILE A 120 -5.99 -0.09 10.37
CA ILE A 120 -6.17 1.38 10.38
C ILE A 120 -7.67 1.76 10.28
N ILE A 121 -8.44 1.08 9.43
CA ILE A 121 -9.89 1.32 9.28
C ILE A 121 -10.63 1.08 10.60
N ILE A 122 -10.30 0.00 11.32
CA ILE A 122 -10.90 -0.29 12.63
C ILE A 122 -10.49 0.79 13.65
N GLY A 123 -9.20 1.17 13.67
CA GLY A 123 -8.71 2.24 14.53
C GLY A 123 -8.69 1.86 16.00
N VAL A 124 -7.96 0.79 16.35
CA VAL A 124 -7.74 0.41 17.75
C VAL A 124 -7.10 1.58 18.50
N PHE A 125 -7.69 2.02 19.62
CA PHE A 125 -7.36 3.28 20.33
C PHE A 125 -5.87 3.45 20.71
N LEU A 126 -5.13 2.35 20.91
CA LEU A 126 -3.70 2.36 21.20
C LEU A 126 -2.82 2.11 19.96
N GLY A 127 -3.42 1.77 18.82
CA GLY A 127 -2.74 1.34 17.60
C GLY A 127 -2.36 2.45 16.63
N GLY A 128 -2.60 3.73 16.95
CA GLY A 128 -2.26 4.85 16.06
C GLY A 128 -3.13 4.97 14.81
N GLY A 129 -4.34 4.39 14.81
CA GLY A 129 -5.33 4.51 13.73
C GLY A 129 -6.43 5.52 14.06
N GLY A 130 -6.76 6.39 13.11
CA GLY A 130 -7.87 7.34 13.19
C GLY A 130 -9.27 6.72 13.11
N GLY A 131 -9.35 5.40 12.92
CA GLY A 131 -10.47 4.64 12.38
C GLY A 131 -11.85 4.72 13.05
N LEU A 132 -12.71 3.78 12.69
CA LEU A 132 -14.14 3.74 13.01
C LEU A 132 -14.45 3.85 14.51
N ILE A 133 -13.64 3.24 15.36
CA ILE A 133 -13.83 3.27 16.81
C ILE A 133 -13.64 4.70 17.36
N GLY A 134 -12.51 5.33 17.04
CA GLY A 134 -12.20 6.70 17.45
C GLY A 134 -13.16 7.72 16.83
N MET A 135 -13.53 7.52 15.57
CA MET A 135 -14.56 8.31 14.87
C MET A 135 -15.89 8.31 15.63
N SER A 136 -16.38 7.12 16.02
CA SER A 136 -17.66 6.97 16.72
C SER A 136 -17.64 7.66 18.08
N GLU A 137 -16.52 7.55 18.81
CA GLU A 137 -16.33 8.23 20.09
C GLU A 137 -16.31 9.75 19.96
N CYS A 138 -15.69 10.28 18.90
CA CYS A 138 -15.70 11.71 18.60
C CYS A 138 -17.12 12.25 18.39
N PHE A 139 -17.95 11.56 17.61
CA PHE A 139 -19.32 12.00 17.38
C PHE A 139 -20.19 11.90 18.65
N LYS A 140 -20.02 10.85 19.46
CA LYS A 140 -20.71 10.73 20.76
C LYS A 140 -20.40 11.89 21.71
N LYS A 141 -19.14 12.35 21.72
CA LYS A 141 -18.68 13.47 22.56
C LYS A 141 -18.81 14.84 21.90
N SER A 142 -19.56 14.95 20.79
CA SER A 142 -19.75 16.19 20.02
C SER A 142 -18.43 16.85 19.58
N LYS A 143 -17.38 16.06 19.36
CA LYS A 143 -16.06 16.50 18.86
C LYS A 143 -16.04 16.40 17.34
N TYR A 144 -16.83 17.25 16.68
CA TYR A 144 -17.09 17.17 15.25
C TYR A 144 -15.83 17.27 14.39
N CYS A 145 -14.91 18.19 14.68
CA CYS A 145 -13.67 18.36 13.91
C CYS A 145 -12.83 17.07 13.85
N ALA A 146 -12.57 16.45 15.01
CA ALA A 146 -11.84 15.19 15.09
C ALA A 146 -12.61 14.04 14.41
N GLY A 147 -13.94 13.96 14.63
CA GLY A 147 -14.79 12.96 13.99
C GLY A 147 -14.78 13.05 12.46
N THR A 148 -14.83 14.24 11.89
CA THR A 148 -14.78 14.47 10.44
C THR A 148 -13.42 14.06 9.86
N LEU A 149 -12.30 14.40 10.51
CA LEU A 149 -10.97 13.99 10.05
C LEU A 149 -10.81 12.46 10.10
N SER A 150 -11.30 11.81 11.15
CA SER A 150 -11.37 10.35 11.25
C SER A 150 -12.22 9.73 10.14
N ALA A 151 -13.37 10.33 9.81
CA ALA A 151 -14.22 9.85 8.72
C ALA A 151 -13.53 9.95 7.35
N ILE A 152 -12.83 11.06 7.09
CA ILE A 152 -12.02 11.23 5.87
C ILE A 152 -10.91 10.17 5.82
N CYS A 153 -10.22 9.92 6.92
CA CYS A 153 -9.20 8.87 7.01
C CYS A 153 -9.78 7.49 6.65
N VAL A 154 -10.88 7.08 7.29
CA VAL A 154 -11.54 5.80 7.03
C VAL A 154 -11.95 5.68 5.56
N PHE A 155 -12.54 6.73 5.00
CA PHE A 155 -12.95 6.76 3.61
C PHE A 155 -11.76 6.57 2.64
N LEU A 156 -10.68 7.32 2.85
CA LEU A 156 -9.49 7.24 2.01
C LEU A 156 -8.83 5.85 2.07
N VAL A 157 -8.68 5.27 3.28
CA VAL A 157 -8.09 3.94 3.46
C VAL A 157 -8.99 2.85 2.86
N SER A 158 -10.31 3.00 2.96
CA SER A 158 -11.27 2.07 2.36
C SER A 158 -11.19 2.07 0.83
N ILE A 159 -11.07 3.26 0.22
CA ILE A 159 -10.85 3.40 -1.22
C ILE A 159 -9.53 2.75 -1.63
N LEU A 160 -8.46 3.02 -0.89
CA LEU A 160 -7.15 2.44 -1.16
C LEU A 160 -7.20 0.91 -1.12
N LEU A 161 -7.83 0.35 -0.08
CA LEU A 161 -8.02 -1.09 0.08
C LEU A 161 -8.74 -1.70 -1.12
N ALA A 162 -9.84 -1.07 -1.56
CA ALA A 162 -10.59 -1.52 -2.74
C ALA A 162 -9.72 -1.53 -4.01
N TYR A 163 -8.92 -0.48 -4.24
CA TYR A 163 -8.02 -0.45 -5.39
C TYR A 163 -6.85 -1.44 -5.29
N LYS A 164 -6.33 -1.72 -4.09
CA LYS A 164 -5.31 -2.75 -3.84
C LYS A 164 -5.86 -4.16 -4.11
N ILE A 165 -7.11 -4.44 -3.71
CA ILE A 165 -7.81 -5.69 -4.04
C ILE A 165 -7.98 -5.81 -5.57
N LYS A 166 -8.42 -4.73 -6.23
CA LYS A 166 -8.57 -4.71 -7.69
C LYS A 166 -7.23 -4.94 -8.40
N LEU A 167 -6.14 -4.32 -7.96
CA LEU A 167 -4.81 -4.57 -8.51
C LEU A 167 -4.41 -6.05 -8.34
N SER A 168 -4.63 -6.61 -7.15
CA SER A 168 -4.37 -8.03 -6.86
C SER A 168 -5.13 -8.96 -7.81
N TYR A 169 -6.41 -8.65 -8.06
CA TYR A 169 -7.24 -9.37 -9.02
C TYR A 169 -6.66 -9.28 -10.45
N ASP A 170 -6.29 -8.09 -10.91
CA ASP A 170 -5.76 -7.88 -12.25
C ASP A 170 -4.40 -8.59 -12.45
N VAL A 171 -3.53 -8.57 -11.44
CA VAL A 171 -2.26 -9.32 -11.45
C VAL A 171 -2.52 -10.82 -11.46
N LYS A 172 -3.49 -11.31 -10.68
CA LYS A 172 -3.86 -12.73 -10.67
C LYS A 172 -4.40 -13.17 -12.03
N ARG A 173 -5.23 -12.34 -12.66
CA ARG A 173 -5.73 -12.59 -14.02
C ARG A 173 -4.58 -12.63 -15.03
N PHE A 174 -3.64 -11.69 -14.93
CA PHE A 174 -2.42 -11.70 -15.76
C PHE A 174 -1.63 -13.01 -15.60
N MET A 175 -1.42 -13.48 -14.37
CA MET A 175 -0.75 -14.76 -14.11
C MET A 175 -1.52 -15.95 -14.70
N ASN A 176 -2.83 -16.01 -14.49
CA ASN A 176 -3.67 -17.09 -14.99
C ASN A 176 -3.65 -17.17 -16.52
N ASN A 177 -3.64 -16.02 -17.21
CA ASN A 177 -3.53 -15.97 -18.67
C ASN A 177 -2.21 -16.56 -19.19
N ARG A 178 -1.16 -16.59 -18.36
CA ARG A 178 0.14 -17.22 -18.64
C ARG A 178 0.25 -18.66 -18.09
N GLY A 179 -0.85 -19.22 -17.56
CA GLY A 179 -0.85 -20.56 -16.95
C GLY A 179 -0.20 -20.64 -15.58
N TRP A 180 0.08 -19.50 -14.93
CA TRP A 180 0.74 -19.46 -13.63
C TRP A 180 -0.25 -19.40 -12.46
N ASN A 181 0.12 -20.07 -11.37
CA ASN A 181 -0.64 -20.07 -10.12
C ASN A 181 0.07 -19.27 -9.02
N VAL A 182 -0.75 -18.64 -8.17
CA VAL A 182 -0.29 -17.88 -6.98
C VAL A 182 0.35 -18.80 -5.93
N LEU A 183 -0.20 -20.00 -5.72
CA LEU A 183 0.40 -21.00 -4.84
C LEU A 183 1.29 -21.96 -5.64
N PRO A 184 2.50 -22.30 -5.16
CA PRO A 184 3.30 -23.35 -5.76
C PRO A 184 2.58 -24.71 -5.64
N GLY A 185 2.59 -25.51 -6.71
CA GLY A 185 2.03 -26.88 -6.72
C GLY A 185 0.62 -27.05 -7.31
N GLY A 186 -0.05 -25.99 -7.74
CA GLY A 186 -1.44 -26.04 -8.25
C GLY A 186 -1.64 -26.43 -9.73
N GLY A 187 -0.69 -27.14 -10.36
CA GLY A 187 -0.79 -27.42 -11.80
C GLY A 187 0.18 -28.47 -12.33
N ALA A 188 -0.12 -29.74 -12.05
CA ALA A 188 0.15 -30.83 -12.98
C ALA A 188 -1.21 -31.48 -13.28
N LYS A 189 -1.91 -30.97 -14.29
CA LYS A 189 -2.84 -31.82 -15.05
C LYS A 189 -2.06 -32.28 -16.25
N ASN A 190 -1.46 -33.46 -16.09
CA ASN A 190 -0.77 -34.19 -17.13
C ASN A 190 -1.77 -34.43 -18.26
N GLY A 191 -1.38 -34.05 -19.49
CA GLY A 191 -1.88 -34.69 -20.70
C GLY A 191 -1.23 -36.03 -20.89
#